data_AF-A0A537MXG1-F1
#
_entry.id   AF-A0A537MXG1-F1
#
_cell.length_a   1.000
_cell.length_b   1.000
_cell.length_c   1.000
_cell.angle_alpha   90.00
_cell.angle_beta   90.00
_cell.angle_gamma   90.00
#
_symmetry.space_group_name_H-M   'P 1'
#
loop_
_entity.id
_entity.type
_entity.pdbx_description
1 polymer ?
#
loop_
_entity_poly.entity_id
_entity_poly.type
_entity_poly.pdbx_seq_one_letter_code
_entity_poly.pdbx_strand_id
1 'polypeptide(L)'
;TPYIVDRVVVRGLMGAMDNPSPNAKPHSPWARRQMNAHDNAVENLVIFAILVLVANALHISNNVTAAACATYFWARLAHYIIYTLGVPVLRTLTFVAAFAAQVVLVLAIFRVV
;
A
#
# COMPACT_ATOMS: atom_id res chain seq x y z
N THR A 1 10.41 -6.61 -4.61
CA THR A 1 10.24 -5.28 -3.99
C THR A 1 11.61 -4.60 -3.89
N PRO A 2 11.71 -3.27 -4.10
CA PRO A 2 13.00 -2.59 -4.33
C PRO A 2 14.04 -2.72 -3.20
N TYR A 3 13.64 -3.05 -1.97
CA TYR A 3 14.54 -3.38 -0.87
C TYR A 3 15.39 -4.64 -1.11
N ILE A 4 15.06 -5.46 -2.11
CA ILE A 4 15.95 -6.57 -2.53
C ILE A 4 17.25 -6.02 -3.11
N VAL A 5 17.21 -4.86 -3.77
CA VAL A 5 18.40 -4.17 -4.28
C VAL A 5 19.27 -3.73 -3.11
N ASP A 6 18.66 -3.18 -2.05
CA ASP A 6 19.38 -2.89 -0.81
C ASP A 6 20.03 -4.14 -0.22
N ARG A 7 19.30 -5.26 -0.19
CA ARG A 7 19.81 -6.53 0.31
C ARG A 7 21.03 -6.99 -0.48
N VAL A 8 21.00 -6.89 -1.81
CA VAL A 8 22.14 -7.23 -2.67
C VAL A 8 23.30 -6.28 -2.45
N VAL A 9 23.06 -4.98 -2.31
CA VAL A 9 24.11 -3.96 -2.08
C VAL A 9 24.76 -4.13 -0.71
N VAL A 10 23.97 -4.39 0.33
CA VAL A 10 24.46 -4.46 1.72
C VAL A 10 25.05 -5.84 2.06
N ARG A 11 24.42 -6.92 1.58
CA ARG A 11 24.76 -8.31 1.96
C ARG A 11 25.40 -9.12 0.83
N GLY A 12 25.52 -8.55 -0.37
CA GLY A 12 25.95 -9.27 -1.58
C GLY A 12 24.84 -10.17 -2.14
N LEU A 13 25.05 -10.70 -3.35
CA LEU A 13 24.08 -11.57 -4.01
C LEU A 13 23.81 -12.86 -3.21
N MET A 14 24.88 -13.50 -2.70
CA MET A 14 24.77 -14.72 -1.89
C MET A 14 24.05 -14.45 -0.56
N GLY A 15 24.37 -13.34 0.12
CA GLY A 15 23.68 -12.94 1.35
C GLY A 15 22.25 -12.43 1.13
N ALA A 16 21.85 -12.13 -0.11
CA ALA A 16 20.47 -11.81 -0.45
C ALA A 16 19.59 -13.05 -0.66
N MET A 17 20.20 -14.16 -1.11
CA MET A 17 19.56 -15.47 -1.27
C MET A 17 19.60 -16.33 0.00
N ASP A 18 20.42 -15.95 0.98
CA ASP A 18 20.52 -16.63 2.27
C ASP A 18 19.26 -16.40 3.16
N ASN A 19 19.06 -17.29 4.13
CA ASN A 19 17.95 -17.21 5.06
C ASN A 19 18.07 -16.01 6.02
N PRO A 20 16.94 -15.49 6.54
CA PRO A 20 16.96 -14.46 7.56
C PRO A 20 17.81 -14.89 8.77
N SER A 21 18.90 -14.16 9.02
CA SER A 21 19.79 -14.40 10.16
C SER A 21 19.83 -13.17 11.06
N PRO A 22 19.79 -13.33 12.41
CA PRO A 22 19.95 -12.22 13.35
C PRO A 22 21.28 -11.47 13.19
N ASN A 23 22.31 -12.14 12.66
CA ASN A 23 23.65 -11.58 12.44
C ASN A 23 23.78 -10.87 11.08
N ALA A 24 22.72 -10.82 10.27
CA ALA A 24 22.77 -10.20 8.96
C ALA A 24 22.90 -8.68 9.07
N LYS A 25 23.71 -8.08 8.20
CA LYS A 25 23.90 -6.62 8.16
C LYS A 25 22.55 -5.89 8.06
N PRO A 26 22.35 -4.81 8.84
CA PRO A 26 21.09 -4.08 8.85
C PRO A 26 20.81 -3.45 7.49
N HIS A 27 19.54 -3.46 7.08
CA HIS A 27 19.08 -2.77 5.89
C HIS A 27 19.26 -1.26 5.98
N SER A 28 19.47 -0.60 4.84
CA SER A 28 19.51 0.86 4.80
C SER A 28 18.20 1.47 5.32
N PRO A 29 18.23 2.70 5.88
CA PRO A 29 17.03 3.32 6.44
C PRO A 29 15.86 3.43 5.45
N TRP A 30 16.13 3.69 4.17
CA TRP A 30 15.10 3.75 3.12
C TRP A 30 14.47 2.39 2.84
N ALA A 31 15.27 1.32 2.86
CA ALA A 31 14.80 -0.05 2.62
C ALA A 31 13.91 -0.52 3.77
N ARG A 32 14.26 -0.18 5.02
CA ARG A 32 13.39 -0.40 6.19
C ARG A 32 12.05 0.33 6.06
N ARG A 33 12.06 1.61 5.68
CA ARG A 33 10.82 2.37 5.44
C ARG A 33 9.98 1.74 4.33
N GLN A 34 10.62 1.25 3.28
CA GLN A 34 9.94 0.62 2.16
C GLN A 34 9.31 -0.73 2.54
N MET A 35 9.98 -1.54 3.36
CA MET A 35 9.40 -2.79 3.90
C MET A 35 8.12 -2.46 4.69
N ASN A 36 8.19 -1.49 5.60
CA ASN A 36 7.01 -1.05 6.35
C ASN A 36 5.90 -0.48 5.45
N ALA A 37 6.27 0.24 4.38
CA ALA A 37 5.31 0.77 3.41
C ALA A 37 4.64 -0.34 2.59
N HIS A 38 5.37 -1.42 2.30
CA HIS A 38 4.86 -2.60 1.61
C HIS A 38 3.86 -3.36 2.49
N ASP A 39 4.22 -3.66 3.74
CA ASP A 39 3.34 -4.36 4.67
C ASP A 39 2.02 -3.59 4.86
N ASN A 40 2.11 -2.27 5.06
CA ASN A 40 0.93 -1.40 5.14
C ASN A 40 0.08 -1.44 3.85
N ALA A 41 0.70 -1.54 2.68
CA ALA A 41 -0.04 -1.65 1.42
C ALA A 41 -0.76 -2.98 1.29
N VAL A 42 -0.14 -4.08 1.71
CA VAL A 42 -0.76 -5.41 1.70
C VAL A 42 -1.99 -5.44 2.63
N GLU A 43 -1.85 -4.96 3.86
CA GLU A 43 -2.95 -4.90 4.83
C GLU A 43 -4.15 -4.10 4.31
N ASN A 44 -3.90 -2.92 3.74
CA ASN A 44 -4.96 -2.05 3.22
C ASN A 44 -5.59 -2.61 1.93
N LEU A 45 -4.82 -3.33 1.12
CA LEU A 45 -5.29 -3.92 -0.13
C LEU A 45 -6.34 -4.99 0.14
N VAL A 46 -6.18 -5.80 1.19
CA VAL A 46 -7.15 -6.84 1.57
C VAL A 46 -8.52 -6.21 1.84
N ILE A 47 -8.56 -5.13 2.62
CA ILE A 47 -9.81 -4.42 2.94
C ILE A 47 -10.45 -3.86 1.66
N PHE A 48 -9.66 -3.18 0.82
CA PHE A 48 -10.16 -2.61 -0.43
C PHE A 48 -10.69 -3.69 -1.40
N ALA A 49 -9.96 -4.80 -1.55
CA ALA A 49 -10.35 -5.90 -2.42
C ALA A 49 -11.70 -6.49 -1.99
N ILE A 50 -11.91 -6.71 -0.69
CA ILE A 50 -13.19 -7.20 -0.17
C ILE A 50 -14.33 -6.23 -0.51
N LEU A 51 -14.14 -4.93 -0.30
CA LEU A 51 -15.17 -3.92 -0.62
C LEU A 51 -15.54 -3.92 -2.10
N VAL A 52 -14.54 -3.96 -3.00
CA VAL A 52 -14.78 -3.97 -4.45
C VAL A 52 -15.46 -5.27 -4.88
N LEU A 53 -15.04 -6.41 -4.35
CA LEU A 53 -15.66 -7.71 -4.66
C LEU A 53 -17.12 -7.76 -4.20
N VAL A 54 -17.43 -7.22 -3.01
CA VAL A 54 -18.80 -7.11 -2.51
C VAL A 54 -19.63 -6.17 -3.38
N ALA A 55 -19.12 -4.98 -3.71
CA ALA A 55 -19.81 -4.05 -4.60
C ALA A 55 -20.10 -4.68 -5.97
N ASN A 56 -19.14 -5.41 -6.54
CA ASN A 56 -19.31 -6.13 -7.79
C ASN A 56 -20.34 -7.26 -7.69
N ALA A 57 -20.33 -8.05 -6.60
CA ALA A 57 -21.31 -9.11 -6.36
C ALA A 57 -22.74 -8.57 -6.20
N LEU A 58 -22.89 -7.34 -5.68
CA LEU A 58 -24.17 -6.64 -5.56
C LEU A 58 -24.57 -5.90 -6.84
N HIS A 59 -23.78 -6.00 -7.92
CA HIS A 59 -23.95 -5.26 -9.17
C HIS A 59 -23.98 -3.73 -8.98
N ILE A 60 -23.25 -3.22 -7.98
CA ILE A 60 -23.12 -1.79 -7.69
C ILE A 60 -21.89 -1.27 -8.44
N SER A 61 -22.11 -0.76 -9.65
CA SER A 61 -21.08 -0.12 -10.48
C SER A 61 -21.63 1.18 -11.05
N ASN A 62 -21.05 2.30 -10.63
CA ASN A 62 -21.42 3.64 -11.10
C ASN A 62 -20.16 4.52 -11.20
N ASN A 63 -20.34 5.76 -11.67
CA ASN A 63 -19.21 6.70 -11.80
C ASN A 63 -18.54 7.00 -10.45
N VAL A 64 -19.26 6.92 -9.34
CA VAL A 64 -18.75 7.16 -7.98
C VAL A 64 -17.85 6.02 -7.52
N THR A 65 -18.27 4.75 -7.69
CA THR A 65 -17.44 3.59 -7.34
C THR A 65 -16.19 3.51 -8.21
N ALA A 66 -16.29 3.83 -9.51
CA ALA A 66 -15.15 3.90 -10.40
C ALA A 66 -14.14 4.99 -9.98
N ALA A 67 -14.63 6.20 -9.67
CA ALA A 67 -13.79 7.29 -9.18
C ALA A 67 -13.14 6.97 -7.82
N ALA A 68 -13.86 6.31 -6.91
CA ALA A 68 -13.34 5.86 -5.63
C ALA A 68 -12.21 4.83 -5.81
N CYS A 69 -12.39 3.84 -6.69
CA CYS A 69 -11.35 2.85 -7.01
C CYS A 69 -10.09 3.52 -7.59
N ALA A 70 -10.24 4.46 -8.53
CA ALA A 70 -9.11 5.18 -9.10
C ALA A 70 -8.39 6.04 -8.03
N THR A 71 -9.14 6.74 -7.20
CA THR A 71 -8.61 7.57 -6.10
C THR A 71 -7.82 6.70 -5.11
N TYR A 72 -8.37 5.56 -4.71
CA TYR A 72 -7.68 4.62 -3.84
C TYR A 72 -6.34 4.17 -4.44
N PHE A 73 -6.33 3.75 -5.71
CA PHE A 73 -5.12 3.28 -6.38
C PHE A 73 -4.02 4.35 -6.38
N TRP A 74 -4.33 5.57 -6.85
CA TRP A 74 -3.34 6.64 -6.94
C TRP A 74 -2.88 7.13 -5.57
N ALA A 75 -3.79 7.21 -4.59
CA ALA A 75 -3.45 7.56 -3.22
C ALA A 75 -2.49 6.54 -2.58
N ARG A 76 -2.71 5.24 -2.81
CA ARG A 76 -1.82 4.17 -2.31
C ARG A 76 -0.47 4.15 -3.02
N LEU A 77 -0.43 4.41 -4.32
CA LEU A 77 0.82 4.54 -5.07
C LEU A 77 1.65 5.71 -4.53
N ALA A 78 1.02 6.88 -4.38
CA ALA A 78 1.67 8.07 -3.82
C ALA A 78 2.15 7.81 -2.38
N HIS A 79 1.31 7.21 -1.53
CA HIS A 79 1.66 6.84 -0.16
C HIS A 79 2.91 5.95 -0.10
N TYR A 80 2.99 4.92 -0.95
CA TYR A 80 4.14 4.01 -0.99
C TYR A 80 5.44 4.74 -1.34
N ILE A 81 5.41 5.62 -2.36
CA ILE A 81 6.56 6.42 -2.79
C ILE A 81 6.98 7.39 -1.67
N ILE A 82 6.04 8.17 -1.14
CA ILE A 82 6.27 9.18 -0.10
C ILE A 82 6.83 8.55 1.18
N TYR A 83 6.28 7.40 1.60
CA TYR A 83 6.76 6.69 2.77
C TYR A 83 8.19 6.15 2.54
N THR A 84 8.47 5.60 1.35
CA THR A 84 9.83 5.16 1.01
C THR A 84 10.84 6.32 1.10
N LEU A 85 10.48 7.49 0.57
CA LEU A 85 11.30 8.72 0.66
C LEU A 85 11.42 9.28 2.09
N GLY A 86 10.50 8.92 2.99
CA GLY A 86 10.53 9.33 4.39
C GLY A 86 10.01 10.75 4.63
N VAL A 87 9.14 11.27 3.75
CA VAL A 87 8.55 12.60 3.90
C VAL A 87 7.38 12.53 4.89
N PRO A 88 7.50 13.13 6.10
CA PRO A 88 6.42 13.14 7.08
C PRO A 88 5.25 13.99 6.59
N VAL A 89 4.07 13.84 7.21
CA VAL A 89 2.82 14.56 6.88
C VAL A 89 2.20 14.18 5.54
N LEU A 90 2.93 14.25 4.41
CA LEU A 90 2.42 13.85 3.09
C LEU A 90 1.97 12.39 3.06
N ARG A 91 2.68 11.52 3.81
CA ARG A 91 2.27 10.14 4.01
C ARG A 91 0.88 10.06 4.65
N THR A 92 0.62 10.87 5.66
CA THR A 92 -0.68 10.86 6.35
C THR A 92 -1.79 11.36 5.43
N LEU A 93 -1.55 12.40 4.63
CA LEU A 93 -2.54 12.94 3.68
C LEU A 93 -2.93 11.90 2.63
N THR A 94 -1.94 11.22 2.04
CA THR A 94 -2.19 10.16 1.05
C THR A 94 -2.90 8.95 1.67
N PHE A 95 -2.59 8.61 2.92
CA PHE A 95 -3.32 7.59 3.66
C PHE A 95 -4.79 7.96 3.86
N VAL A 96 -5.06 9.19 4.31
CA VAL A 96 -6.43 9.69 4.54
C VAL A 96 -7.23 9.72 3.23
N ALA A 97 -6.61 10.11 2.11
CA ALA A 97 -7.26 10.08 0.80
C ALA A 97 -7.65 8.64 0.38
N ALA A 98 -6.77 7.66 0.60
CA ALA A 98 -7.08 6.25 0.34
C ALA A 98 -8.19 5.72 1.26
N PHE A 99 -8.17 6.11 2.54
CA PHE A 99 -9.21 5.73 3.49
C PHE A 99 -10.57 6.34 3.12
N ALA A 100 -10.61 7.61 2.73
CA ALA A 100 -11.84 8.26 2.26
C ALA A 100 -12.44 7.54 1.05
N ALA A 101 -11.61 7.06 0.11
CA ALA A 101 -12.09 6.25 -1.01
C ALA A 101 -12.74 4.93 -0.56
N GLN A 102 -12.21 4.28 0.48
CA GLN A 102 -12.85 3.08 1.06
C GLN A 102 -14.18 3.42 1.73
N VAL A 103 -14.27 4.55 2.44
CA VAL A 103 -15.53 5.03 3.02
C VAL A 103 -16.58 5.27 1.94
N VAL A 104 -16.20 5.88 0.81
CA VAL A 104 -17.11 6.07 -0.34
C VAL A 104 -17.60 4.73 -0.89
N LEU A 105 -16.74 3.72 -1.01
CA LEU A 105 -17.16 2.38 -1.43
C LEU A 105 -18.15 1.74 -0.45
N VAL A 106 -17.91 1.90 0.87
CA VAL A 106 -18.86 1.43 1.89
C VAL A 106 -20.21 2.14 1.75
N LEU A 107 -20.22 3.47 1.60
CA LEU A 107 -21.45 4.25 1.43
C LEU A 107 -22.21 3.84 0.15
N ALA A 108 -21.50 3.56 -0.94
CA ALA A 108 -22.09 3.05 -2.18
C ALA A 108 -22.71 1.66 -1.98
N ILE A 109 -22.05 0.76 -1.22
CA ILE A 109 -22.61 -0.56 -0.87
C ILE A 109 -23.93 -0.42 -0.09
N PHE A 110 -24.00 0.53 0.84
CA PHE A 110 -25.23 0.83 1.58
C PHE A 110 -26.25 1.67 0.80
N ARG A 111 -25.98 1.99 -0.48
CA ARG A 111 -26.84 2.81 -1.36
C ARG A 111 -27.15 4.21 -0.81
N VAL A 112 -26.20 4.77 -0.06
CA VAL A 112 -26.27 6.16 0.43
C VAL A 112 -25.83 7.13 -0.66
N VAL A 113 -25.01 6.67 -1.61
CA VAL A 113 -24.43 7.43 -2.73
C VAL A 113 -24.45 6.57 -4.00
#